data_AF-A0A2M7HP69-F1
#
_entry.id   AF-A0A2M7HP69-F1
#
_cell.length_a   1.000
_cell.length_b   1.000
_cell.length_c   1.000
_cell.angle_alpha   90.00
_cell.angle_beta   90.00
_cell.angle_gamma   90.00
#
_symmetry.space_group_name_H-M   'P 1'
#
loop_
_entity.id
_entity.type
_entity.pdbx_description
1 polymer ?
#
loop_
_entity_poly.entity_id
_entity_poly.type
_entity_poly.pdbx_seq_one_letter_code
_entity_poly.pdbx_strand_id
1 'polypeptide(L)'
;MNDLHARAATELFAFLKSKTPRSLEWEIKYLRKNDIKLNVAEPFKDSFSLIAWLGTELVRQGYNTQKAKELAQRMRNAWRTHNSRKNGKTVSISISLKPSIAELLAQMSKGENKSDIISKLISNNYQSYLAEKRELAKQKAEQKEERLKKQIAVQESKKTMMSPCTCSLQFPCDVLTEQLNQKKELADGISKLHSLVSKQNEQQTSLF
;
A
#
# COMPACT_ATOMS: atom_id res chain seq x y z
N MET A 1 -13.46 35.96 5.79
CA MET A 1 -12.34 36.63 5.10
C MET A 1 -11.80 35.66 4.05
N ASN A 2 -11.66 36.07 2.79
CA ASN A 2 -10.96 35.26 1.79
C ASN A 2 -9.46 35.41 2.04
N ASP A 3 -8.84 34.34 2.53
CA ASP A 3 -7.40 34.23 2.80
C ASP A 3 -6.58 33.90 1.54
N LEU A 4 -7.26 33.62 0.43
CA LEU A 4 -6.65 33.29 -0.85
C LEU A 4 -6.41 34.54 -1.70
N HIS A 5 -5.16 34.78 -2.06
CA HIS A 5 -4.78 35.80 -3.04
C HIS A 5 -4.53 35.18 -4.42
N ALA A 6 -4.84 35.91 -5.50
CA ALA A 6 -4.75 35.40 -6.87
C ALA A 6 -3.34 34.88 -7.24
N ARG A 7 -2.29 35.52 -6.72
CA ARG A 7 -0.90 35.06 -6.89
C ARG A 7 -0.66 33.71 -6.22
N ALA A 8 -1.07 33.56 -4.97
CA ALA A 8 -0.95 32.30 -4.23
C ALA A 8 -1.77 31.19 -4.91
N ALA A 9 -2.97 31.51 -5.40
CA ALA A 9 -3.78 30.58 -6.18
C ALA A 9 -3.06 30.14 -7.47
N THR A 10 -2.48 31.08 -8.22
CA THR A 10 -1.70 30.82 -9.45
C THR A 10 -0.54 29.85 -9.18
N GLU A 11 0.19 30.04 -8.08
CA GLU A 11 1.34 29.21 -7.71
C GLU A 11 0.94 27.74 -7.46
N LEU A 12 -0.27 27.48 -6.94
CA LEU A 12 -0.77 26.11 -6.73
C LEU A 12 -0.88 25.31 -8.04
N PHE A 13 -1.14 25.99 -9.16
CA PHE A 13 -1.34 25.40 -10.49
C PHE A 13 -0.13 25.52 -11.41
N ALA A 14 1.03 25.98 -10.90
CA ALA A 14 2.27 26.11 -11.67
C ALA A 14 2.81 24.78 -12.24
N PHE A 15 2.22 23.63 -11.90
CA PHE A 15 2.54 22.32 -12.48
C PHE A 15 1.94 22.10 -13.88
N LEU A 16 1.01 22.96 -14.31
CA LEU A 16 0.33 22.89 -15.61
C LEU A 16 1.13 23.57 -16.74
N LYS A 17 2.44 23.77 -16.61
CA LYS A 17 3.30 24.47 -17.58
C LYS A 17 3.55 23.68 -18.88
N SER A 18 2.51 23.08 -19.48
CA SER A 18 2.61 22.39 -20.77
C SER A 18 2.41 23.35 -21.92
N LYS A 19 3.22 23.23 -22.98
CA LYS A 19 3.12 24.08 -24.18
C LYS A 19 2.30 23.46 -25.31
N THR A 20 1.67 22.31 -25.09
CA THR A 20 0.97 21.60 -26.18
C THR A 20 -0.53 21.89 -26.17
N PRO A 21 -1.17 22.15 -27.34
CA PRO A 21 -2.61 22.42 -27.42
C PRO A 21 -3.48 21.33 -26.77
N ARG A 22 -3.08 20.06 -26.91
CA ARG A 22 -3.79 18.91 -26.31
C ARG A 22 -3.75 18.92 -24.77
N SER A 23 -2.65 19.42 -24.19
CA SER A 23 -2.54 19.57 -22.73
C SER A 23 -3.51 20.64 -22.23
N LEU A 24 -3.55 21.76 -22.93
CA LEU A 24 -4.44 22.87 -22.61
C LEU A 24 -5.92 22.46 -22.70
N GLU A 25 -6.28 21.68 -23.72
CA GLU A 25 -7.62 21.12 -23.85
C GLU A 25 -7.99 20.24 -22.65
N TRP A 26 -7.06 19.38 -22.20
CA TRP A 26 -7.27 18.55 -21.01
C TRP A 26 -7.47 19.42 -19.76
N GLU A 27 -6.66 20.45 -19.58
CA GLU A 27 -6.73 21.37 -18.44
C GLU A 27 -8.08 22.07 -18.37
N ILE A 28 -8.52 22.66 -19.48
CA ILE A 28 -9.83 23.31 -19.66
C ILE A 28 -10.96 22.32 -19.34
N LYS A 29 -10.90 21.10 -19.89
CA LYS A 29 -11.91 20.07 -19.67
C LYS A 29 -11.98 19.62 -18.20
N TYR A 30 -10.82 19.47 -17.55
CA TYR A 30 -10.75 19.10 -16.14
C TYR A 30 -11.36 20.17 -15.24
N LEU A 31 -11.04 21.44 -15.50
CA LEU A 31 -11.57 22.57 -14.74
C LEU A 31 -13.09 22.68 -14.90
N ARG A 32 -13.63 22.55 -16.12
CA ARG A 32 -15.09 22.51 -16.35
C ARG A 32 -15.78 21.38 -15.61
N LYS A 33 -15.16 20.19 -15.56
CA LYS A 33 -15.70 19.03 -14.82
C LYS A 33 -15.75 19.26 -13.30
N ASN A 34 -14.96 20.19 -12.77
CA ASN A 34 -14.94 20.56 -11.36
C ASN A 34 -15.63 21.92 -11.12
N ASP A 35 -16.63 22.25 -11.94
CA ASP A 35 -17.51 23.42 -11.81
C ASP A 35 -16.81 24.78 -11.88
N ILE A 36 -15.58 24.84 -12.39
CA ILE A 36 -14.90 26.10 -12.66
C ILE A 36 -15.47 26.70 -13.95
N LYS A 37 -16.25 27.77 -13.81
CA LYS A 37 -16.90 28.49 -14.93
C LYS A 37 -15.89 29.25 -15.78
N LEU A 38 -15.54 28.68 -16.94
CA LEU A 38 -14.69 29.33 -17.94
C LEU A 38 -15.50 30.33 -18.77
N ASN A 39 -15.83 31.49 -18.21
CA ASN A 39 -16.52 32.57 -18.91
C ASN A 39 -15.52 33.50 -19.62
N VAL A 40 -14.82 32.98 -20.62
CA VAL A 40 -13.83 33.76 -21.38
C VAL A 40 -14.30 33.92 -22.82
N ALA A 41 -14.31 35.16 -23.30
CA ALA A 41 -14.74 35.50 -24.66
C ALA A 41 -13.80 34.93 -25.74
N GLU A 42 -12.51 34.81 -25.40
CA GLU A 42 -11.49 34.23 -26.27
C GLU A 42 -10.93 32.91 -25.70
N PRO A 43 -10.61 31.92 -26.55
CA PRO A 43 -9.95 30.71 -26.10
C PRO A 43 -8.53 31.01 -25.60
N PHE A 44 -8.13 30.34 -24.51
CA PHE A 44 -6.75 30.45 -24.01
C PHE A 44 -5.75 29.96 -25.06
N LYS A 45 -4.67 30.73 -25.26
CA LYS A 45 -3.59 30.39 -26.22
C LYS A 45 -2.55 29.46 -25.63
N ASP A 46 -2.37 29.50 -24.31
CA ASP A 46 -1.39 28.69 -23.57
C ASP A 46 -1.84 28.46 -22.11
N SER A 47 -1.20 27.50 -21.45
CA SER A 47 -1.47 27.16 -20.05
C SER A 47 -1.08 28.28 -19.09
N PHE A 48 -0.14 29.16 -19.41
CA PHE A 48 0.23 30.27 -18.52
C PHE A 48 -0.91 31.26 -18.36
N SER A 49 -1.53 31.64 -19.48
CA SER A 49 -2.71 32.50 -19.55
C SER A 49 -3.89 31.88 -18.80
N LEU A 50 -4.09 30.57 -18.95
CA LEU A 50 -5.11 29.82 -18.20
C LEU A 50 -4.83 29.84 -16.69
N ILE A 51 -3.60 29.59 -16.24
CA ILE A 51 -3.24 29.55 -14.81
C ILE A 51 -3.42 30.93 -14.17
N ALA A 52 -3.01 32.00 -14.84
CA ALA A 52 -3.17 33.36 -14.34
C ALA A 52 -4.66 33.75 -14.21
N TRP A 53 -5.47 33.42 -15.22
CA TRP A 53 -6.91 33.60 -15.17
C TRP A 53 -7.55 32.77 -14.04
N LEU A 54 -7.15 31.50 -13.90
CA LEU A 54 -7.66 30.59 -12.87
C LEU A 54 -7.40 31.13 -11.47
N GLY A 55 -6.22 31.69 -11.21
CA GLY A 55 -5.89 32.29 -9.92
C GLY A 55 -6.85 33.42 -9.55
N THR A 56 -7.21 34.27 -10.51
CA THR A 56 -8.18 35.36 -10.32
C THR A 56 -9.60 34.82 -10.17
N GLU A 57 -9.97 33.84 -10.99
CA GLU A 57 -11.31 33.26 -10.99
C GLU A 57 -11.65 32.52 -9.70
N LEU A 58 -10.69 31.77 -9.12
CA LEU A 58 -10.91 31.08 -7.85
C LEU A 58 -11.22 32.07 -6.73
N VAL A 59 -10.50 33.20 -6.68
CA VAL A 59 -10.78 34.27 -5.71
C VAL A 59 -12.16 34.88 -5.96
N ARG A 60 -12.51 35.15 -7.23
CA ARG A 60 -13.82 35.70 -7.62
C ARG A 60 -14.98 34.76 -7.24
N GLN A 61 -14.80 33.45 -7.38
CA GLN A 61 -15.78 32.44 -7.00
C GLN A 61 -15.82 32.16 -5.49
N GLY A 62 -15.04 32.87 -4.68
CA GLY A 62 -15.05 32.73 -3.22
C GLY A 62 -14.36 31.45 -2.71
N TYR A 63 -13.37 30.94 -3.44
CA TYR A 63 -12.52 29.87 -2.91
C TYR A 63 -11.65 30.42 -1.77
N ASN A 64 -11.56 29.65 -0.69
CA ASN A 64 -10.54 29.84 0.33
C ASN A 64 -9.27 29.03 -0.02
N THR A 65 -8.19 29.27 0.72
CA THR A 65 -6.90 28.61 0.46
C THR A 65 -6.99 27.09 0.48
N GLN A 66 -7.76 26.54 1.42
CA GLN A 66 -7.90 25.09 1.58
C GLN A 66 -8.58 24.44 0.36
N LYS A 67 -9.72 24.98 -0.09
CA LYS A 67 -10.42 24.49 -1.28
C LYS A 67 -9.57 24.59 -2.53
N ALA A 68 -8.79 25.66 -2.68
CA ALA A 68 -7.87 25.82 -3.80
C ALA A 68 -6.73 24.78 -3.76
N LYS A 69 -6.16 24.50 -2.58
CA LYS A 69 -5.16 23.43 -2.40
C LYS A 69 -5.72 22.06 -2.73
N GLU A 70 -6.92 21.74 -2.29
CA GLU A 70 -7.59 20.46 -2.58
C GLU A 70 -7.86 20.29 -4.09
N LEU A 71 -8.34 21.34 -4.76
CA LEU A 71 -8.51 21.34 -6.21
C LEU A 71 -7.17 21.13 -6.93
N ALA A 72 -6.14 21.89 -6.56
CA ALA A 72 -4.82 21.77 -7.15
C ALA A 72 -4.24 20.37 -6.95
N GLN A 73 -4.43 19.76 -5.78
CA GLN A 73 -3.96 18.41 -5.49
C GLN A 73 -4.70 17.35 -6.31
N ARG A 74 -6.04 17.42 -6.40
CA ARG A 74 -6.84 16.52 -7.24
C ARG A 74 -6.44 16.63 -8.71
N MET A 75 -6.29 17.86 -9.21
CA MET A 75 -5.88 18.12 -10.58
C MET A 75 -4.46 17.64 -10.86
N ARG A 76 -3.53 17.83 -9.93
CA ARG A 76 -2.14 17.34 -10.04
C ARG A 76 -2.08 15.82 -10.14
N ASN A 77 -2.84 15.12 -9.32
CA ASN A 77 -2.90 13.66 -9.38
C ASN A 77 -3.51 13.17 -10.70
N ALA A 78 -4.61 13.78 -11.13
CA ALA A 78 -5.23 13.47 -12.42
C ALA A 78 -4.29 13.76 -13.60
N TRP A 79 -3.53 14.85 -13.54
CA TRP A 79 -2.55 15.24 -14.55
C TRP A 79 -1.41 14.24 -14.66
N ARG A 80 -0.87 13.80 -13.52
CA ARG A 80 0.14 12.73 -13.47
C ARG A 80 -0.37 11.44 -14.10
N THR A 81 -1.60 11.03 -13.79
CA THR A 81 -2.22 9.85 -14.41
C THR A 81 -2.42 10.03 -15.91
N HIS A 82 -2.89 11.20 -16.36
CA HIS A 82 -3.06 11.50 -17.78
C HIS A 82 -1.74 11.43 -18.55
N ASN A 83 -0.69 12.08 -18.04
CA ASN A 83 0.63 12.07 -18.67
C ASN A 83 1.28 10.68 -18.64
N SER A 84 1.12 9.94 -17.54
CA SER A 84 1.59 8.57 -17.43
C SER A 84 0.93 7.67 -18.50
N ARG A 85 -0.38 7.80 -18.72
CA ARG A 85 -1.10 7.05 -19.76
C ARG A 85 -0.68 7.47 -21.18
N LYS A 86 -0.44 8.77 -21.41
CA LYS A 86 -0.02 9.29 -22.72
C LYS A 86 1.37 8.80 -23.12
N ASN A 87 2.29 8.71 -22.16
CA ASN A 87 3.69 8.34 -22.41
C ASN A 87 3.97 6.84 -22.20
N GLY A 88 3.01 6.09 -21.67
CA GLY A 88 3.16 4.66 -21.42
C GLY A 88 3.13 3.85 -22.72
N LYS A 89 4.02 2.86 -22.84
CA LYS A 89 3.95 1.82 -23.89
C LYS A 89 2.86 0.78 -23.60
N THR A 90 2.20 0.87 -22.45
CA THR A 90 1.26 -0.12 -21.94
C THR A 90 -0.13 0.48 -21.91
N VAL A 91 -1.09 -0.21 -22.52
CA VAL A 91 -2.52 0.15 -22.45
C VAL A 91 -3.12 -0.55 -21.23
N SER A 92 -3.83 0.21 -20.40
CA SER A 92 -4.60 -0.35 -19.29
C SER A 92 -6.01 -0.72 -19.76
N ILE A 93 -6.39 -1.98 -19.58
CA ILE A 93 -7.72 -2.48 -19.90
C ILE A 93 -8.50 -2.61 -18.59
N SER A 94 -9.70 -2.04 -18.55
CA SER A 94 -10.63 -2.23 -17.43
C SER A 94 -11.61 -3.34 -17.77
N ILE A 95 -11.64 -4.39 -16.97
CA ILE A 95 -12.50 -5.56 -17.16
C ILE A 95 -13.36 -5.73 -15.92
N SER A 96 -14.67 -5.81 -16.12
CA SER A 96 -15.61 -6.14 -15.05
C SER A 96 -15.68 -7.65 -14.88
N LEU A 97 -15.39 -8.13 -13.67
CA LEU A 97 -15.48 -9.53 -13.31
C LEU A 97 -16.70 -9.78 -12.42
N LYS A 98 -17.24 -11.01 -12.48
CA LYS A 98 -18.24 -11.45 -11.50
C LYS A 98 -17.62 -11.37 -10.09
N PRO A 99 -18.40 -11.00 -9.04
CA PRO A 99 -17.87 -10.82 -7.70
C PRO A 99 -17.05 -12.01 -7.17
N SER A 100 -17.55 -13.24 -7.36
CA SER A 100 -16.86 -14.46 -6.95
C SER A 100 -15.51 -14.67 -7.64
N ILE A 101 -15.41 -14.35 -8.93
CA ILE A 101 -14.17 -14.45 -9.70
C ILE A 101 -13.19 -13.35 -9.27
N ALA A 102 -13.69 -12.14 -9.02
CA ALA A 102 -12.88 -11.03 -8.55
C ALA A 102 -12.27 -11.32 -7.17
N GLU A 103 -13.06 -11.91 -6.27
CA GLU A 103 -12.61 -12.32 -4.95
C GLU A 103 -11.55 -13.43 -5.02
N LEU A 104 -11.80 -14.47 -5.81
CA LEU A 104 -10.81 -15.54 -6.01
C LEU A 104 -9.50 -14.98 -6.59
N LEU A 105 -9.57 -14.13 -7.60
CA LEU A 105 -8.40 -13.48 -8.17
C LEU A 105 -7.68 -12.60 -7.14
N ALA A 106 -8.42 -11.89 -6.28
CA ALA A 106 -7.82 -11.09 -5.20
C ALA A 106 -7.06 -11.97 -4.20
N GLN A 107 -7.59 -13.14 -3.85
CA GLN A 107 -6.90 -14.11 -3.01
C GLN A 107 -5.64 -14.66 -3.67
N MET A 108 -5.74 -15.07 -4.95
CA MET A 108 -4.61 -15.59 -5.74
C MET A 108 -3.50 -14.57 -5.97
N SER A 109 -3.83 -13.27 -5.97
CA SER A 109 -2.91 -12.15 -6.19
C SER A 109 -2.46 -11.46 -4.90
N LYS A 110 -2.63 -12.09 -3.73
CA LYS A 110 -2.20 -11.50 -2.46
C LYS A 110 -0.69 -11.23 -2.46
N GLY A 111 -0.34 -9.94 -2.45
CA GLY A 111 1.05 -9.47 -2.50
C GLY A 111 1.68 -9.42 -3.89
N GLU A 112 0.89 -9.64 -4.96
CA GLU A 112 1.36 -9.59 -6.35
C GLU A 112 0.40 -8.80 -7.25
N ASN A 113 0.88 -8.41 -8.43
CA ASN A 113 0.02 -7.74 -9.42
C ASN A 113 -0.97 -8.73 -10.03
N LYS A 114 -2.25 -8.34 -10.08
CA LYS A 114 -3.32 -9.15 -10.69
C LYS A 114 -3.04 -9.50 -12.14
N SER A 115 -2.45 -8.58 -12.92
CA SER A 115 -2.08 -8.79 -14.32
C SER A 115 -1.11 -9.96 -14.50
N ASP A 116 -0.16 -10.11 -13.59
CA ASP A 116 0.90 -11.11 -13.69
C ASP A 116 0.32 -12.49 -13.36
N ILE A 117 -0.57 -12.56 -12.37
CA ILE A 117 -1.33 -13.78 -12.05
C ILE A 117 -2.22 -14.19 -13.23
N ILE A 118 -2.95 -13.25 -13.83
CA ILE A 118 -3.77 -13.53 -15.03
C ILE A 118 -2.88 -14.06 -16.16
N SER A 119 -1.71 -13.46 -16.38
CA SER A 119 -0.79 -13.90 -17.42
C SER A 119 -0.28 -15.32 -17.16
N LYS A 120 0.08 -15.65 -15.90
CA LYS A 120 0.47 -17.00 -15.51
C LYS A 120 -0.66 -18.02 -15.68
N LEU A 121 -1.90 -17.63 -15.42
CA LEU A 121 -3.08 -18.48 -15.62
C LEU A 121 -3.33 -18.75 -17.11
N ILE A 122 -3.26 -17.71 -17.95
CA ILE A 122 -3.44 -17.83 -19.41
C ILE A 122 -2.34 -18.70 -20.02
N SER A 123 -1.08 -18.48 -19.62
CA SER A 123 0.06 -19.28 -20.09
C SER A 123 0.17 -20.66 -19.44
N ASN A 124 -0.83 -21.08 -18.65
CA ASN A 124 -0.89 -22.35 -17.92
C ASN A 124 0.32 -22.63 -17.01
N ASN A 125 1.05 -21.59 -16.60
CA ASN A 125 2.26 -21.67 -15.78
C ASN A 125 1.97 -21.42 -14.28
N TYR A 126 0.70 -21.28 -13.91
CA TYR A 126 0.33 -20.92 -12.54
C TYR A 126 0.69 -22.01 -11.52
N GLN A 127 0.55 -23.29 -11.87
CA GLN A 127 0.90 -24.40 -10.97
C GLN A 127 2.40 -24.45 -10.65
N SER A 128 3.25 -24.26 -11.67
CA SER A 128 4.69 -24.17 -11.49
C SER A 128 5.07 -23.00 -10.58
N TYR A 129 4.43 -21.85 -10.78
CA TYR A 129 4.61 -20.68 -9.90
C TYR A 129 4.20 -20.96 -8.44
N LEU A 130 3.09 -21.69 -8.20
CA LEU A 130 2.69 -22.08 -6.84
C LEU A 130 3.72 -23.02 -6.20
N ALA A 131 4.28 -23.97 -6.96
CA ALA A 131 5.31 -24.87 -6.48
C ALA A 131 6.58 -24.10 -6.07
N GLU A 132 7.04 -23.17 -6.92
CA GLU A 132 8.18 -22.31 -6.62
C GLU A 132 7.95 -21.47 -5.35
N LYS A 133 6.73 -20.93 -5.17
CA LYS A 133 6.41 -20.15 -3.98
C LYS A 133 6.45 -20.98 -2.69
N ARG A 134 5.97 -22.22 -2.75
CA ARG A 134 6.02 -23.16 -1.61
C ARG A 134 7.47 -23.51 -1.27
N GLU A 135 8.30 -23.75 -2.29
CA GLU A 135 9.71 -24.07 -2.10
C GLU A 135 10.47 -22.88 -1.49
N LEU A 136 10.25 -21.66 -1.99
CA LEU A 136 10.82 -20.44 -1.39
C LEU A 136 10.38 -20.23 0.06
N ALA A 137 9.12 -20.54 0.39
CA ALA A 137 8.63 -20.45 1.76
C ALA A 137 9.30 -21.49 2.67
N LYS A 138 9.50 -22.71 2.17
CA LYS A 138 10.20 -23.79 2.86
C LYS A 138 11.64 -23.42 3.15
N GLN A 139 12.39 -22.93 2.15
CA GLN A 139 13.77 -22.50 2.30
C GLN A 139 13.90 -21.34 3.32
N LYS A 140 12.95 -20.40 3.33
CA LYS A 140 12.93 -19.32 4.34
C LYS A 140 12.66 -19.85 5.75
N ALA A 141 11.80 -20.86 5.90
CA ALA A 141 11.53 -21.48 7.19
C ALA A 141 12.76 -22.23 7.71
N GLU A 142 13.43 -23.01 6.84
CA GLU A 142 14.66 -23.74 7.15
C GLU A 142 15.79 -22.78 7.57
N GLN A 143 16.00 -21.69 6.83
CA GLN A 143 16.99 -20.67 7.21
C GLN A 143 16.68 -20.00 8.56
N LYS A 144 15.38 -19.79 8.85
CA LYS A 144 14.97 -19.22 10.14
C LYS A 144 15.25 -20.18 11.28
N GLU A 145 14.96 -21.47 11.10
CA GLU A 145 15.24 -22.51 12.08
C GLU A 145 16.74 -22.66 12.33
N GLU A 146 17.56 -22.66 11.27
CA GLU A 146 19.02 -22.75 11.37
C GLU A 146 19.61 -21.56 12.13
N ARG A 147 19.12 -20.34 11.88
CA ARG A 147 19.50 -19.15 12.64
C ARG A 147 19.14 -19.28 14.12
N LEU A 148 17.97 -19.82 14.43
CA LEU A 148 17.53 -20.03 15.80
C LEU A 148 18.44 -21.03 16.53
N LYS A 149 18.79 -22.14 15.86
CA LYS A 149 19.72 -23.15 16.39
C LYS A 149 21.11 -22.56 16.67
N LYS A 150 21.64 -21.73 15.77
CA LYS A 150 22.92 -21.03 15.98
C LYS A 150 22.87 -20.06 17.16
N GLN A 151 21.75 -19.34 17.36
CA GLN A 151 21.58 -18.46 18.52
C GLN A 151 21.56 -19.25 19.84
N ILE A 152 20.87 -20.39 19.88
CA ILE A 152 20.84 -21.28 21.06
C ILE A 152 22.25 -21.80 21.34
N ALA A 153 22.97 -22.29 20.33
CA ALA A 153 24.33 -22.81 20.50
C ALA A 153 25.31 -21.74 21.04
N VAL A 154 25.22 -20.50 20.56
CA VAL A 154 26.02 -19.37 21.08
C VAL A 154 25.63 -19.01 22.52
N GLN A 155 24.37 -19.17 22.89
CA GLN A 155 23.89 -18.91 24.25
C GLN A 155 24.33 -20.01 25.23
N GLU A 156 24.35 -21.27 24.77
CA GLU A 156 24.85 -22.42 25.52
C GLU A 156 26.36 -22.36 25.71
N SER A 157 27.13 -22.02 24.68
CA SER A 157 28.59 -21.87 24.80
C SER A 157 28.99 -20.71 25.73
N LYS A 158 28.18 -19.65 25.81
CA LYS A 158 28.37 -18.57 26.79
C LYS A 158 28.09 -19.01 28.23
N LYS A 159 27.15 -19.94 28.46
CA LYS A 159 26.91 -20.52 29.80
C LYS A 159 28.09 -21.40 30.26
N THR A 160 28.74 -22.13 29.36
CA THR A 160 29.88 -23.00 29.70
C THR A 160 31.18 -22.23 29.97
N MET A 161 31.31 -20.98 29.48
CA MET A 161 32.48 -20.12 29.74
C MET A 161 32.38 -19.28 31.02
N MET A 162 31.27 -19.32 31.75
CA MET A 162 31.21 -18.75 33.10
C MET A 162 31.71 -19.79 34.11
N SER A 163 32.99 -19.71 34.46
CA SER A 163 33.55 -20.40 35.62
C SER A 163 32.72 -20.08 36.88
N PRO A 164 32.46 -21.05 37.78
CA PRO A 164 31.77 -20.78 39.03
C PRO A 164 32.67 -19.92 39.91
N CYS A 165 32.46 -18.61 39.88
CA CYS A 165 33.01 -17.71 40.88
C CYS A 165 32.18 -17.89 42.16
N THR A 166 32.78 -18.52 43.16
CA THR A 166 32.24 -18.62 44.52
C THR A 166 32.16 -17.22 45.12
N CYS A 167 30.97 -16.60 45.08
CA CYS A 167 30.57 -15.57 46.03
C CYS A 167 29.10 -15.78 46.39
N SER A 168 28.88 -15.95 47.68
CA SER A 168 27.60 -16.02 48.37
C SER A 168 26.68 -14.86 47.99
N LEU A 169 25.40 -15.14 47.74
CA LEU A 169 24.24 -14.32 48.13
C LEU A 169 22.97 -15.11 47.83
N GLN A 170 22.28 -15.53 48.90
CA GLN A 170 20.92 -16.08 48.86
C GLN A 170 19.96 -15.01 48.31
N PHE A 171 19.19 -15.30 47.25
CA PHE A 171 17.86 -14.71 46.92
C PHE A 171 17.27 -15.40 45.65
N PRO A 172 15.94 -15.38 45.40
CA PRO A 172 15.10 -16.57 45.42
C PRO A 172 14.89 -17.21 44.03
N CYS A 173 15.10 -18.53 43.95
CA CYS A 173 14.92 -19.35 42.74
C CYS A 173 13.44 -19.55 42.33
N ASP A 174 12.49 -19.28 43.22
CA ASP A 174 11.09 -19.65 43.00
C ASP A 174 10.39 -18.75 41.96
N VAL A 175 10.73 -17.46 41.90
CA VAL A 175 10.11 -16.48 40.97
C VAL A 175 10.50 -16.76 39.51
N LEU A 176 11.72 -17.20 39.26
CA LEU A 176 12.20 -17.56 37.91
C LEU A 176 11.56 -18.86 37.41
N THR A 177 11.31 -19.81 38.31
CA THR A 177 10.66 -21.08 37.99
C THR A 177 9.18 -20.87 37.69
N GLU A 178 8.53 -19.97 38.43
CA GLU A 178 7.13 -19.60 38.20
C GLU A 178 6.93 -18.86 36.86
N GLN A 179 7.84 -17.93 36.50
CA GLN A 179 7.80 -17.27 35.18
C GLN A 179 8.05 -18.23 34.00
N LEU A 180 8.87 -19.26 34.18
CA LEU A 180 9.10 -20.29 33.16
C LEU A 180 7.87 -21.19 32.99
N ASN A 181 7.21 -21.57 34.08
CA ASN A 181 5.97 -22.35 34.04
C ASN A 181 4.83 -21.55 33.39
N GLN A 182 4.66 -20.27 33.72
CA GLN A 182 3.66 -19.41 33.09
C GLN A 182 3.87 -19.28 31.57
N LYS A 183 5.12 -19.18 31.11
CA LYS A 183 5.44 -19.15 29.67
C LYS A 183 5.08 -20.46 28.98
N LYS A 184 5.29 -21.59 29.65
CA LYS A 184 4.96 -22.92 29.11
C LYS A 184 3.44 -23.11 29.02
N GLU A 185 2.70 -22.76 30.06
CA GLU A 185 1.23 -22.78 30.06
C GLU A 185 0.64 -21.86 28.98
N LEU A 186 1.22 -20.68 28.77
CA LEU A 186 0.78 -19.77 27.72
C LEU A 186 1.01 -20.35 26.31
N ALA A 187 2.16 -20.99 26.08
CA ALA A 187 2.47 -21.63 24.81
C ALA A 187 1.54 -22.83 24.51
N ASP A 188 1.24 -23.62 25.54
CA ASP A 188 0.28 -24.73 25.44
C ASP A 188 -1.15 -24.22 25.20
N GLY A 189 -1.55 -23.13 25.87
CA GLY A 189 -2.83 -22.45 25.66
C GLY A 189 -3.01 -21.91 24.24
N ILE A 190 -1.97 -21.27 23.69
CA ILE A 190 -1.95 -20.78 22.30
C ILE A 190 -2.05 -21.94 21.31
N SER A 191 -1.33 -23.04 21.55
CA SER A 191 -1.40 -24.23 20.71
C SER A 191 -2.80 -24.86 20.73
N LYS A 192 -3.45 -24.90 21.90
CA LYS A 192 -4.82 -25.39 22.06
C LYS A 192 -5.81 -24.50 21.32
N LEU A 193 -5.67 -23.18 21.38
CA LEU A 193 -6.47 -22.21 20.62
C LEU A 193 -6.33 -22.43 19.11
N HIS A 194 -5.11 -22.60 18.61
CA HIS A 194 -4.89 -22.92 17.19
C HIS A 194 -5.58 -24.23 16.79
N SER A 195 -5.54 -25.27 17.65
CA SER A 195 -6.24 -26.53 17.37
C SER A 195 -7.76 -26.37 17.33
N LEU A 196 -8.34 -25.53 18.19
CA LEU A 196 -9.77 -25.27 18.24
C LEU A 196 -10.24 -24.44 17.03
N VAL A 197 -9.48 -23.43 16.63
CA VAL A 197 -9.76 -22.63 15.43
C VAL A 197 -9.68 -23.49 14.17
N SER A 198 -8.69 -24.39 14.08
CA SER A 198 -8.60 -25.33 12.96
C SER A 198 -9.79 -26.29 12.90
N LYS A 199 -10.19 -26.87 14.04
CA LYS A 199 -11.37 -27.76 14.11
C LYS A 199 -12.68 -27.04 13.80
N GLN A 200 -12.82 -25.78 14.20
CA GLN A 200 -14.00 -24.97 13.90
C GLN A 200 -14.08 -24.63 12.40
N ASN A 201 -12.95 -24.34 11.77
CA ASN A 201 -12.89 -24.15 10.32
C ASN A 201 -13.24 -25.44 9.56
N GLU A 202 -12.73 -26.60 9.99
CA GLU A 202 -13.05 -27.90 9.40
C GLU A 202 -14.55 -28.25 9.50
N GLN A 203 -15.23 -27.89 10.60
CA GLN A 203 -16.68 -28.08 10.75
C GLN A 203 -17.52 -27.09 9.94
N GLN A 204 -17.04 -25.88 9.68
CA GLN A 204 -17.71 -24.94 8.75
C GLN A 204 -17.53 -25.34 7.28
N THR A 205 -16.50 -26.12 6.95
CA THR A 205 -16.27 -26.59 5.58
C THR A 205 -17.01 -27.91 5.25
N SER A 206 -17.58 -28.60 6.23
CA SER A 206 -18.34 -29.86 6.03
C SER A 206 -19.87 -29.69 6.04
N LEU A 207 -20.37 -28.45 6.18
CA LEU A 207 -21.80 -28.10 6.16
C LEU A 207 -22.23 -27.37 4.87
N PHE A 208 -21.43 -27.45 3.80
CA PHE A 208 -21.77 -27.01 2.44
C PHE A 208 -21.46 -28.10 1.42
#